data_AF-A0AAV8XAG5-F1
#
_entry.id   AF-A0AAV8XAG5-F1
#
_cell.length_a   1.000
_cell.length_b   1.000
_cell.length_c   1.000
_cell.angle_alpha   90.00
_cell.angle_beta   90.00
_cell.angle_gamma   90.00
#
_symmetry.space_group_name_H-M   'P 1'
#
loop_
_entity.id
_entity.type
_entity.pdbx_description
1 polymer ?
#
loop_
_entity_poly.entity_id
_entity_poly.type
_entity_poly.pdbx_seq_one_letter_code
_entity_poly.pdbx_strand_id
1 'polypeptide(L)'
;MWNKYFKDIRPSDYKDPSLKRQVKLLRYLDEVLLEEDKLKQLTELKTKMIKMYNMAKICPFTKKNCDLSKDGIKESDYSDKGAYWREAYEDPNFMENLDDLWTQVEPLYAELHKYLSIKAKQTFGSRIDISDGLIPDHILVITAKDAITPFRNVSGMEVDPVLKQQRYTVIDLFMIAEEFFLSMGLMRMDISYNEQAGAMITNPKDGRKVLCHANSWTLCDGNTYLIKMCAKVAFADLITIHHEMGHIQYYMQYKHQPYIFREGANPGFHEAIGDAIALSVITPDHLKKIYILRNYEVSEQGTINALMAMAMEKVMSLPFDFILDKWRWEVFSGAVPENKWNSRWWEYKMKYEKIKPPVKRSDETDFDPGIIMHVAAGVPYISDGLKLGCSKHWSETLEIMTGSKKLSAEPILEYFEPLYKFLKAENEKYEYYLRPQPKPNICDLEFKGRMSQRSKIRNDPPFACIQKH
;
A
#
# COMPACT_ATOMS: atom_id res chain seq x y z
N MET A 1 10.04 -38.62 -2.29
CA MET A 1 9.16 -38.97 -1.16
C MET A 1 7.69 -38.89 -1.54
N TRP A 2 7.20 -37.73 -1.99
CA TRP A 2 5.79 -37.46 -2.33
C TRP A 2 5.08 -38.54 -3.16
N ASN A 3 5.68 -38.99 -4.27
CA ASN A 3 5.15 -40.05 -5.16
C ASN A 3 4.85 -41.39 -4.46
N LYS A 4 5.37 -41.64 -3.25
CA LYS A 4 5.11 -42.88 -2.48
C LYS A 4 3.98 -42.72 -1.46
N TYR A 5 3.69 -41.49 -1.01
CA TYR A 5 2.88 -41.26 0.19
C TYR A 5 1.75 -40.24 0.03
N PHE A 6 1.77 -39.33 -0.94
CA PHE A 6 0.78 -38.24 -1.02
C PHE A 6 0.03 -38.16 -2.36
N LYS A 7 0.63 -38.62 -3.46
CA LYS A 7 0.07 -38.57 -4.81
C LYS A 7 -1.39 -39.06 -4.89
N ASP A 8 -1.61 -40.30 -4.46
CA ASP A 8 -2.88 -41.02 -4.66
C ASP A 8 -3.87 -40.86 -3.49
N ILE A 9 -3.47 -40.13 -2.44
CA ILE A 9 -4.38 -39.73 -1.36
C ILE A 9 -5.34 -38.66 -1.88
N ARG A 10 -6.60 -38.65 -1.44
CA ARG A 10 -7.58 -37.60 -1.78
C ARG A 10 -8.05 -36.85 -0.51
N PRO A 11 -8.07 -35.50 -0.49
CA PRO A 11 -8.60 -34.73 0.64
C PRO A 11 -10.08 -35.03 0.95
N SER A 12 -10.85 -35.51 -0.02
CA SER A 12 -12.25 -35.96 0.16
C SER A 12 -12.41 -37.08 1.18
N ASP A 13 -11.38 -37.91 1.36
CA ASP A 13 -11.49 -39.19 2.07
C ASP A 13 -11.29 -39.02 3.59
N TYR A 14 -10.96 -37.80 4.04
CA TYR A 14 -10.72 -37.43 5.42
C TYR A 14 -11.92 -36.67 5.99
N LYS A 15 -12.52 -37.24 7.05
CA LYS A 15 -13.63 -36.61 7.79
C LYS A 15 -13.18 -35.51 8.74
N ASP A 16 -11.96 -35.63 9.28
CA ASP A 16 -11.39 -34.59 10.15
C ASP A 16 -10.95 -33.37 9.31
N PRO A 17 -11.43 -32.15 9.62
CA PRO A 17 -11.08 -30.96 8.84
C PRO A 17 -9.59 -30.61 8.86
N SER A 18 -8.89 -30.90 9.96
CA SER A 18 -7.46 -30.61 10.11
C SER A 18 -6.63 -31.52 9.21
N LEU A 19 -6.82 -32.84 9.31
CA LEU A 19 -6.16 -33.81 8.44
C LEU A 19 -6.53 -33.60 6.97
N LYS A 20 -7.80 -33.28 6.67
CA LYS A 20 -8.23 -32.91 5.32
C LYS A 20 -7.45 -31.73 4.77
N ARG A 21 -7.20 -30.69 5.58
CA ARG A 21 -6.41 -29.51 5.20
C ARG A 21 -4.92 -29.82 5.06
N GLN A 22 -4.33 -30.59 5.99
CA GLN A 22 -2.94 -31.05 5.88
C GLN A 22 -2.73 -31.88 4.60
N VAL A 23 -3.67 -32.77 4.27
CA VAL A 23 -3.65 -33.58 3.04
C VAL A 23 -3.87 -32.73 1.79
N LYS A 24 -4.72 -31.69 1.84
CA LYS A 24 -4.87 -30.71 0.76
C LYS A 24 -3.51 -30.05 0.47
N LEU A 25 -2.90 -29.44 1.49
CA LEU A 25 -1.63 -28.73 1.39
C LEU A 25 -0.45 -29.63 1.00
N LEU A 26 -0.31 -30.83 1.58
CA LEU A 26 0.76 -31.80 1.26
C LEU A 26 0.70 -32.35 -0.18
N ARG A 27 -0.43 -32.19 -0.89
CA ARG A 27 -0.54 -32.61 -2.29
C ARG A 27 -0.07 -31.56 -3.28
N TYR A 28 -0.01 -30.28 -2.90
CA TYR A 28 0.54 -29.26 -3.76
C TYR A 28 2.08 -29.33 -3.73
N LEU A 29 2.67 -29.39 -4.92
CA LEU A 29 4.13 -29.43 -5.11
C LEU A 29 4.69 -28.13 -5.73
N ASP A 30 3.82 -27.22 -6.19
CA ASP A 30 4.16 -25.95 -6.84
C ASP A 30 5.31 -26.13 -7.87
N GLU A 31 6.36 -25.31 -7.80
CA GLU A 31 7.48 -25.32 -8.75
C GLU A 31 8.29 -26.64 -8.73
N VAL A 32 8.11 -27.51 -7.72
CA VAL A 32 8.73 -28.85 -7.63
C VAL A 32 8.05 -29.87 -8.57
N LEU A 33 6.95 -29.50 -9.24
CA LEU A 33 6.39 -30.26 -10.37
C LEU A 33 7.20 -30.10 -11.67
N LEU A 34 8.08 -29.10 -11.77
CA LEU A 34 8.87 -28.85 -12.96
C LEU A 34 9.99 -29.90 -13.11
N GLU A 35 10.24 -30.31 -14.35
CA GLU A 35 11.44 -31.07 -14.72
C GLU A 35 12.70 -30.27 -14.33
N GLU A 36 13.79 -30.95 -13.98
CA GLU A 36 14.97 -30.34 -13.34
C GLU A 36 15.54 -29.14 -14.13
N ASP A 37 15.63 -29.25 -15.46
CA ASP A 37 16.05 -28.15 -16.34
C ASP A 37 15.10 -26.95 -16.30
N LYS A 38 13.78 -27.16 -16.19
CA LYS A 38 12.77 -26.09 -16.11
C LYS A 38 12.74 -25.44 -14.73
N LEU A 39 12.89 -26.22 -13.65
CA LEU A 39 13.03 -25.69 -12.30
C LEU A 39 14.30 -24.82 -12.19
N LYS A 40 15.41 -25.29 -12.77
CA LYS A 40 16.66 -24.55 -12.87
C LYS A 40 16.48 -23.26 -13.67
N GLN A 41 15.89 -23.32 -14.87
CA GLN A 41 15.62 -22.13 -15.70
C GLN A 41 14.74 -21.11 -14.96
N LEU A 42 13.65 -21.53 -14.30
CA LEU A 42 12.80 -20.65 -13.51
C LEU A 42 13.55 -20.01 -12.33
N THR A 43 14.38 -20.78 -11.63
CA THR A 43 15.22 -20.29 -10.52
C THR A 43 16.25 -19.27 -11.01
N GLU A 44 16.90 -19.53 -12.14
CA GLU A 44 17.84 -18.62 -12.79
C GLU A 44 17.14 -17.34 -13.28
N LEU A 45 15.95 -17.44 -13.87
CA LEU A 45 15.13 -16.32 -14.33
C LEU A 45 14.67 -15.43 -13.16
N LYS A 46 14.05 -15.99 -12.11
CA LYS A 46 13.71 -15.24 -10.87
C LYS A 46 14.94 -14.53 -10.30
N THR A 47 16.04 -15.27 -10.15
CA THR A 47 17.30 -14.73 -9.64
C THR A 47 17.82 -13.57 -10.51
N LYS A 48 17.66 -13.67 -11.83
CA LYS A 48 18.06 -12.65 -12.79
C LYS A 48 17.15 -11.42 -12.76
N MET A 49 15.84 -11.59 -12.68
CA MET A 49 14.87 -10.49 -12.56
C MET A 49 15.06 -9.72 -11.24
N ILE A 50 15.19 -10.43 -10.11
CA ILE A 50 15.49 -9.84 -8.80
C ILE A 50 16.85 -9.13 -8.82
N LYS A 51 17.89 -9.71 -9.45
CA LYS A 51 19.19 -9.04 -9.62
C LYS A 51 19.08 -7.80 -10.52
N MET A 52 18.35 -7.86 -11.63
CA MET A 52 18.15 -6.72 -12.54
C MET A 52 17.43 -5.57 -11.82
N TYR A 53 16.35 -5.85 -11.08
CA TYR A 53 15.66 -4.87 -10.25
C TYR A 53 16.62 -4.19 -9.24
N ASN A 54 17.37 -4.98 -8.47
CA ASN A 54 18.27 -4.47 -7.43
C ASN A 54 19.59 -3.87 -7.95
N MET A 55 19.99 -4.16 -9.19
CA MET A 55 21.22 -3.66 -9.82
C MET A 55 20.97 -2.58 -10.88
N ALA A 56 19.70 -2.24 -11.17
CA ALA A 56 19.32 -1.22 -12.12
C ALA A 56 19.87 0.15 -11.71
N LYS A 57 20.97 0.56 -12.35
CA LYS A 57 21.45 1.94 -12.31
C LYS A 57 20.87 2.67 -13.52
N ILE A 58 20.21 3.80 -13.27
CA ILE A 58 19.75 4.70 -14.33
C ILE A 58 20.99 5.31 -14.98
N CYS A 59 21.42 4.75 -16.11
CA CYS A 59 22.38 5.39 -16.99
C CYS A 59 21.78 6.70 -17.56
N PRO A 60 22.61 7.69 -17.91
CA PRO A 60 22.14 8.91 -18.59
C PRO A 60 21.32 8.59 -19.85
N PHE A 61 20.39 9.49 -20.17
CA PHE A 61 19.33 9.38 -21.20
C PHE A 61 19.80 9.01 -22.63
N THR A 62 21.11 8.95 -22.88
CA THR A 62 21.74 8.84 -24.20
C THR A 62 22.10 7.42 -24.66
N LYS A 63 21.88 6.37 -23.85
CA LYS A 63 22.01 4.96 -24.29
C LYS A 63 20.94 4.04 -23.69
N LYS A 64 20.15 3.42 -24.58
CA LYS A 64 19.25 2.30 -24.31
C LYS A 64 19.64 1.11 -25.19
N ASN A 65 19.69 -0.10 -24.61
CA ASN A 65 19.45 -1.40 -25.26
C ASN A 65 19.78 -2.54 -24.29
N CYS A 66 18.79 -3.37 -23.95
CA CYS A 66 18.91 -4.76 -23.49
C CYS A 66 17.52 -5.41 -23.65
N ASP A 67 17.45 -6.58 -24.28
CA ASP A 67 16.23 -7.36 -24.51
C ASP A 67 16.54 -8.84 -24.28
N LEU A 68 15.62 -9.57 -23.63
CA LEU A 68 15.53 -11.03 -23.52
C LEU A 68 14.09 -11.40 -23.11
N SER A 69 13.39 -12.24 -23.88
CA SER A 69 11.97 -12.57 -23.63
C SER A 69 11.61 -14.06 -23.87
N LYS A 70 10.53 -14.48 -23.17
CA LYS A 70 9.65 -15.66 -23.37
C LYS A 70 9.92 -16.99 -22.64
N ASP A 71 8.81 -17.75 -22.57
CA ASP A 71 8.53 -19.12 -22.06
C ASP A 71 8.63 -19.36 -20.53
N GLY A 72 7.76 -20.17 -19.89
CA GLY A 72 6.52 -20.82 -20.35
C GLY A 72 5.91 -21.75 -19.27
N ILE A 73 4.58 -21.98 -19.27
CA ILE A 73 3.83 -22.78 -18.25
C ILE A 73 3.01 -23.91 -18.92
N LYS A 74 2.77 -25.02 -18.20
CA LYS A 74 1.72 -26.02 -18.51
C LYS A 74 0.99 -26.51 -17.23
N GLU A 75 -0.20 -27.07 -17.42
CA GLU A 75 -1.27 -27.23 -16.44
C GLU A 75 -1.06 -28.32 -15.36
N SER A 76 -1.60 -28.05 -14.16
CA SER A 76 -2.23 -29.06 -13.28
C SER A 76 -3.14 -28.38 -12.25
N ASP A 77 -4.29 -28.99 -11.95
CA ASP A 77 -5.31 -28.65 -10.92
C ASP A 77 -5.90 -27.22 -10.88
N TYR A 78 -5.29 -26.19 -11.48
CA TYR A 78 -5.76 -24.80 -11.53
C TYR A 78 -5.70 -24.23 -12.96
N SER A 79 -6.61 -23.29 -13.28
CA SER A 79 -6.68 -22.63 -14.59
C SER A 79 -5.46 -21.76 -14.90
N ASP A 80 -4.89 -21.13 -13.88
CA ASP A 80 -3.85 -20.12 -14.00
C ASP A 80 -3.14 -19.87 -12.65
N LYS A 81 -1.97 -19.21 -12.69
CA LYS A 81 -1.22 -18.86 -11.48
C LYS A 81 -1.95 -17.86 -10.56
N GLY A 82 -2.90 -17.08 -11.09
CA GLY A 82 -3.77 -16.23 -10.28
C GLY A 82 -4.80 -17.04 -9.51
N ALA A 83 -5.39 -18.07 -10.10
CA ALA A 83 -6.27 -19.01 -9.42
C ALA A 83 -5.55 -19.72 -8.26
N TYR A 84 -4.29 -20.13 -8.47
CA TYR A 84 -3.45 -20.65 -7.39
C TYR A 84 -3.26 -19.66 -6.23
N TRP A 85 -3.00 -18.37 -6.50
CA TRP A 85 -2.88 -17.38 -5.42
C TRP A 85 -4.22 -17.07 -4.73
N ARG A 86 -5.33 -17.09 -5.46
CA ARG A 86 -6.67 -16.90 -4.87
C ARG A 86 -7.12 -18.10 -4.02
N GLU A 87 -6.62 -19.31 -4.28
CA GLU A 87 -6.86 -20.50 -3.45
C GLU A 87 -6.47 -20.29 -1.98
N ALA A 88 -5.44 -19.49 -1.69
CA ALA A 88 -5.00 -19.18 -0.33
C ALA A 88 -6.04 -18.38 0.50
N TYR A 89 -7.05 -17.82 -0.17
CA TYR A 89 -8.20 -17.16 0.45
C TYR A 89 -9.43 -18.08 0.54
N GLU A 90 -9.43 -19.24 -0.13
CA GLU A 90 -10.52 -20.24 -0.11
C GLU A 90 -11.95 -19.72 -0.36
N ASP A 91 -12.07 -18.50 -0.89
CA ASP A 91 -13.31 -17.77 -1.15
C ASP A 91 -13.53 -17.71 -2.67
N PRO A 92 -14.54 -18.42 -3.22
CA PRO A 92 -14.79 -18.43 -4.66
C PRO A 92 -15.20 -17.04 -5.19
N ASN A 93 -15.68 -16.15 -4.32
CA ASN A 93 -16.16 -14.81 -4.67
C ASN A 93 -15.11 -13.72 -4.35
N PHE A 94 -13.87 -14.09 -4.03
CA PHE A 94 -12.85 -13.16 -3.53
C PHE A 94 -12.64 -11.92 -4.42
N MET A 95 -12.70 -12.07 -5.75
CA MET A 95 -12.58 -10.95 -6.69
C MET A 95 -13.78 -10.00 -6.66
N GLU A 96 -15.00 -10.53 -6.47
CA GLU A 96 -16.22 -9.73 -6.32
C GLU A 96 -16.21 -8.99 -4.97
N ASN A 97 -15.81 -9.68 -3.90
CA ASN A 97 -15.63 -9.09 -2.57
C ASN A 97 -14.58 -7.97 -2.56
N LEU A 98 -13.49 -8.07 -3.34
CA LEU A 98 -12.51 -7.00 -3.50
C LEU A 98 -13.07 -5.79 -4.29
N ASP A 99 -13.85 -6.04 -5.36
CA ASP A 99 -14.49 -4.96 -6.12
C ASP A 99 -15.54 -4.21 -5.28
N ASP A 100 -16.30 -4.93 -4.44
CA ASP A 100 -17.24 -4.35 -3.47
C ASP A 100 -16.51 -3.55 -2.37
N LEU A 101 -15.37 -4.03 -1.86
CA LEU A 101 -14.54 -3.29 -0.89
C LEU A 101 -13.93 -2.03 -1.49
N TRP A 102 -13.42 -2.09 -2.73
CA TRP A 102 -12.96 -0.89 -3.44
C TRP A 102 -14.08 0.12 -3.60
N THR A 103 -15.29 -0.32 -3.97
CA THR A 103 -16.46 0.55 -4.17
C THR A 103 -16.88 1.29 -2.90
N GLN A 104 -16.63 0.71 -1.71
CA GLN A 104 -16.86 1.38 -0.42
C GLN A 104 -15.80 2.46 -0.11
N VAL A 105 -14.55 2.29 -0.55
CA VAL A 105 -13.43 3.20 -0.26
C VAL A 105 -13.25 4.28 -1.35
N GLU A 106 -13.69 4.04 -2.59
CA GLU A 106 -13.57 5.01 -3.70
C GLU A 106 -14.06 6.43 -3.36
N PRO A 107 -15.16 6.65 -2.59
CA PRO A 107 -15.58 8.00 -2.19
C PRO A 107 -14.55 8.77 -1.34
N LEU A 108 -13.82 8.08 -0.46
CA LEU A 108 -12.74 8.67 0.34
C LEU A 108 -11.52 8.96 -0.55
N TYR A 109 -11.14 8.00 -1.40
CA TYR A 109 -10.05 8.17 -2.36
C TYR A 109 -10.30 9.35 -3.32
N ALA A 110 -11.54 9.49 -3.82
CA ALA A 110 -11.91 10.54 -4.76
C ALA A 110 -11.76 11.95 -4.19
N GLU A 111 -12.18 12.19 -2.95
CA GLU A 111 -12.01 13.50 -2.30
C GLU A 111 -10.53 13.79 -1.96
N LEU A 112 -9.74 12.77 -1.62
CA LEU A 112 -8.30 12.90 -1.41
C LEU A 112 -7.56 13.21 -2.73
N HIS A 113 -7.83 12.46 -3.80
CA HIS A 113 -7.26 12.69 -5.13
C HIS A 113 -7.64 14.07 -5.70
N LYS A 114 -8.88 14.51 -5.48
CA LYS A 114 -9.37 15.86 -5.84
C LYS A 114 -8.57 16.95 -5.12
N TYR A 115 -8.33 16.79 -3.81
CA TYR A 115 -7.48 17.68 -3.03
C TYR A 115 -6.04 17.71 -3.56
N LEU A 116 -5.45 16.55 -3.84
CA LEU A 116 -4.11 16.43 -4.43
C LEU A 116 -4.02 17.07 -5.82
N SER A 117 -5.02 16.88 -6.67
CA SER A 117 -5.15 17.52 -7.99
C SER A 117 -5.12 19.05 -7.86
N ILE A 118 -5.82 19.60 -6.88
CA ILE A 118 -5.82 21.04 -6.59
C ILE A 118 -4.44 21.52 -6.11
N LYS A 119 -3.80 20.82 -5.15
CA LYS A 119 -2.46 21.21 -4.65
C LYS A 119 -1.37 21.06 -5.70
N ALA A 120 -1.43 20.03 -6.54
CA ALA A 120 -0.56 19.88 -7.71
C ALA A 120 -0.78 21.04 -8.71
N LYS A 121 -2.03 21.43 -8.99
CA LYS A 121 -2.32 22.55 -9.89
C LYS A 121 -1.85 23.90 -9.34
N GLN A 122 -1.92 24.10 -8.02
CA GLN A 122 -1.34 25.27 -7.33
C GLN A 122 0.20 25.29 -7.40
N THR A 123 0.83 24.12 -7.29
CA THR A 123 2.30 23.98 -7.25
C THR A 123 2.95 24.09 -8.63
N PHE A 124 2.34 23.48 -9.66
CA PHE A 124 2.91 23.37 -11.00
C PHE A 124 2.21 24.25 -12.06
N GLY A 125 1.03 24.80 -11.78
CA GLY A 125 0.35 25.77 -12.63
C GLY A 125 0.03 25.25 -14.03
N SER A 126 0.49 25.96 -15.06
CA SER A 126 0.35 25.56 -16.48
C SER A 126 1.31 24.45 -16.92
N ARG A 127 2.27 24.01 -16.08
CA ARG A 127 3.22 22.94 -16.42
C ARG A 127 2.62 21.54 -16.38
N ILE A 128 1.44 21.38 -15.76
CA ILE A 128 0.67 20.14 -15.78
C ILE A 128 -0.71 20.39 -16.39
N ASP A 129 -1.16 19.46 -17.22
CA ASP A 129 -2.56 19.35 -17.59
C ASP A 129 -3.22 18.23 -16.79
N ILE A 130 -4.39 18.53 -16.24
CA ILE A 130 -5.25 17.65 -15.44
C ILE A 130 -6.74 17.85 -15.81
N SER A 131 -7.01 18.44 -16.99
CA SER A 131 -8.37 18.72 -17.48
C SER A 131 -9.17 17.45 -17.80
N ASP A 132 -8.49 16.33 -17.97
CA ASP A 132 -8.99 14.96 -18.06
C ASP A 132 -9.27 14.31 -16.68
N GLY A 133 -9.01 15.02 -15.58
CA GLY A 133 -9.12 14.50 -14.21
C GLY A 133 -7.95 13.59 -13.78
N LEU A 134 -6.90 13.46 -14.58
CA LEU A 134 -5.79 12.53 -14.33
C LEU A 134 -4.50 13.27 -13.96
N ILE A 135 -3.95 13.00 -12.77
CA ILE A 135 -2.64 13.51 -12.38
C ILE A 135 -1.55 12.74 -13.15
N PRO A 136 -0.50 13.38 -13.70
CA PRO A 136 0.62 12.63 -14.29
C PRO A 136 1.40 11.89 -13.20
N ASP A 137 1.58 10.58 -13.30
CA ASP A 137 2.14 9.64 -12.29
C ASP A 137 3.29 10.24 -11.43
N HIS A 138 4.38 10.68 -12.06
CA HIS A 138 5.53 11.32 -11.37
C HIS A 138 5.20 12.56 -10.51
N ILE A 139 4.10 13.27 -10.75
CA ILE A 139 3.70 14.46 -9.99
C ILE A 139 3.18 14.08 -8.60
N LEU A 140 2.54 12.92 -8.42
CA LEU A 140 2.13 12.48 -7.08
C LEU A 140 3.35 12.32 -6.16
N VAL A 141 4.41 11.69 -6.66
CA VAL A 141 5.67 11.45 -5.92
C VAL A 141 6.46 12.74 -5.67
N ILE A 142 6.38 13.71 -6.57
CA ILE A 142 7.16 14.98 -6.53
C ILE A 142 6.39 16.12 -5.84
N THR A 143 5.07 16.00 -5.62
CA THR A 143 4.29 17.01 -4.89
C THR A 143 4.72 17.01 -3.42
N ALA A 144 5.38 18.09 -2.99
CA ALA A 144 6.01 18.17 -1.68
C ALA A 144 5.03 17.92 -0.52
N LYS A 145 5.51 17.24 0.54
CA LYS A 145 4.75 17.00 1.78
C LYS A 145 4.16 18.29 2.35
N ASP A 146 4.92 19.39 2.31
CA ASP A 146 4.46 20.71 2.75
C ASP A 146 3.33 21.26 1.86
N ALA A 147 3.35 20.97 0.55
CA ALA A 147 2.34 21.44 -0.39
C ALA A 147 0.95 20.87 -0.04
N ILE A 148 0.90 19.60 0.35
CA ILE A 148 -0.31 18.84 0.69
C ILE A 148 -0.69 18.87 2.17
N THR A 149 0.18 19.38 3.05
CA THR A 149 -0.12 19.52 4.49
C THR A 149 -1.21 20.58 4.70
N PRO A 150 -2.38 20.24 5.28
CA PRO A 150 -3.51 21.16 5.45
C PRO A 150 -3.18 22.41 6.29
N PHE A 151 -2.62 22.21 7.48
CA PHE A 151 -2.38 23.27 8.45
C PHE A 151 -0.88 23.45 8.69
N ARG A 152 -0.19 24.08 7.74
CA ARG A 152 1.29 24.26 7.75
C ARG A 152 1.84 25.02 8.97
N ASN A 153 1.00 25.82 9.63
CA ASN A 153 1.40 26.60 10.82
C ASN A 153 1.37 25.75 12.11
N VAL A 154 0.88 24.51 12.06
CA VAL A 154 0.84 23.59 13.19
C VAL A 154 2.06 22.67 13.13
N SER A 155 2.92 22.75 14.14
CA SER A 155 4.10 21.91 14.27
C SER A 155 3.74 20.42 14.24
N GLY A 156 4.54 19.66 13.48
CA GLY A 156 4.43 18.20 13.46
C GLY A 156 4.90 17.56 14.76
N MET A 157 4.79 16.24 14.82
CA MET A 157 5.35 15.45 15.91
C MET A 157 6.86 15.23 15.67
N GLU A 158 7.69 16.05 16.32
CA GLU A 158 9.15 16.04 16.16
C GLU A 158 9.83 14.88 16.92
N VAL A 159 9.56 13.63 16.51
CA VAL A 159 10.18 12.43 17.09
C VAL A 159 11.67 12.32 16.70
N ASP A 160 11.98 12.52 15.42
CA ASP A 160 13.30 12.31 14.82
C ASP A 160 14.43 13.14 15.47
N PRO A 161 14.23 14.43 15.82
CA PRO A 161 15.20 15.22 16.57
C PRO A 161 15.39 14.70 18.00
N VAL A 162 14.32 14.25 18.66
CA VAL A 162 14.36 13.81 20.06
C VAL A 162 15.07 12.46 20.20
N LEU A 163 14.86 11.52 19.27
CA LEU A 163 15.63 10.27 19.22
C LEU A 163 17.14 10.53 19.17
N LYS A 164 17.55 11.50 18.34
CA LYS A 164 18.97 11.90 18.18
C LYS A 164 19.48 12.67 19.40
N GLN A 165 18.67 13.54 20.01
CA GLN A 165 19.02 14.30 21.21
C GLN A 165 19.19 13.39 22.44
N GLN A 166 18.30 12.43 22.64
CA GLN A 166 18.37 11.43 23.72
C GLN A 166 19.40 10.32 23.44
N ARG A 167 20.06 10.34 22.26
CA ARG A 167 21.11 9.41 21.81
C ARG A 167 20.67 7.95 21.66
N TYR A 168 19.41 7.73 21.25
CA TYR A 168 18.94 6.40 20.88
C TYR A 168 19.84 5.80 19.79
N THR A 169 20.09 4.51 19.89
CA THR A 169 20.72 3.66 18.89
C THR A 169 19.66 2.77 18.22
N VAL A 170 20.04 2.01 17.20
CA VAL A 170 19.10 1.06 16.56
C VAL A 170 18.64 -0.03 17.53
N ILE A 171 19.53 -0.56 18.38
CA ILE A 171 19.17 -1.62 19.33
C ILE A 171 18.14 -1.13 20.36
N ASP A 172 18.20 0.14 20.78
CA ASP A 172 17.22 0.74 21.69
C ASP A 172 15.82 0.82 21.05
N LEU A 173 15.72 1.00 19.73
CA LEU A 173 14.43 0.99 19.01
C LEU A 173 13.79 -0.42 18.99
N PHE A 174 14.61 -1.46 18.85
CA PHE A 174 14.17 -2.86 19.01
C PHE A 174 13.76 -3.18 20.45
N MET A 175 14.45 -2.62 21.45
CA MET A 175 14.07 -2.80 22.86
C MET A 175 12.75 -2.10 23.21
N ILE A 176 12.52 -0.87 22.73
CA ILE A 176 11.20 -0.18 22.85
C ILE A 176 10.09 -1.07 22.28
N ALA A 177 10.34 -1.67 21.10
CA ALA A 177 9.38 -2.56 20.50
C ALA A 177 9.16 -3.83 21.33
N GLU A 178 10.22 -4.52 21.80
CA GLU A 178 10.06 -5.69 22.69
C GLU A 178 9.22 -5.34 23.93
N GLU A 179 9.47 -4.18 24.56
CA GLU A 179 8.67 -3.69 25.69
C GLU A 179 7.19 -3.46 25.34
N PHE A 180 6.87 -2.95 24.14
CA PHE A 180 5.48 -2.83 23.68
C PHE A 180 4.77 -4.19 23.64
N PHE A 181 5.39 -5.19 22.98
CA PHE A 181 4.81 -6.54 22.88
C PHE A 181 4.72 -7.23 24.25
N LEU A 182 5.72 -7.05 25.12
CA LEU A 182 5.70 -7.58 26.48
C LEU A 182 4.62 -6.92 27.36
N SER A 183 4.33 -5.63 27.16
CA SER A 183 3.23 -4.95 27.87
C SER A 183 1.85 -5.54 27.55
N MET A 184 1.69 -6.17 26.39
CA MET A 184 0.49 -6.92 25.98
C MET A 184 0.50 -8.40 26.44
N GLY A 185 1.51 -8.82 27.22
CA GLY A 185 1.64 -10.20 27.71
C GLY A 185 2.10 -11.21 26.65
N LEU A 186 2.76 -10.74 25.58
CA LEU A 186 3.28 -11.59 24.51
C LEU A 186 4.71 -12.08 24.79
N MET A 187 5.32 -12.79 23.85
CA MET A 187 6.60 -13.49 24.08
C MET A 187 7.82 -12.55 23.96
N ARG A 188 8.94 -12.92 24.59
CA ARG A 188 10.23 -12.27 24.35
C ARG A 188 10.78 -12.57 22.96
N MET A 189 11.51 -11.63 22.37
CA MET A 189 11.99 -11.66 20.98
C MET A 189 13.45 -11.22 20.84
N ASP A 190 14.22 -11.15 21.93
CA ASP A 190 15.62 -10.71 21.93
C ASP A 190 16.54 -11.45 20.95
N ILE A 191 16.24 -12.70 20.60
CA ILE A 191 16.93 -13.45 19.54
C ILE A 191 16.77 -12.76 18.16
N SER A 192 15.61 -12.16 17.85
CA SER A 192 15.30 -11.72 16.48
C SER A 192 16.07 -10.51 16.00
N TYR A 193 16.63 -9.74 16.91
CA TYR A 193 17.49 -8.59 16.63
C TYR A 193 18.94 -8.80 17.08
N ASN A 194 19.31 -10.02 17.50
CA ASN A 194 20.66 -10.35 17.94
C ASN A 194 21.58 -10.68 16.74
N GLU A 195 22.53 -9.78 16.43
CA GLU A 195 23.49 -9.97 15.34
C GLU A 195 24.38 -11.23 15.53
N GLN A 196 24.60 -11.70 16.77
CA GLN A 196 25.33 -12.96 17.04
C GLN A 196 24.49 -14.21 16.71
N ALA A 197 23.16 -14.11 16.73
CA ALA A 197 22.25 -15.16 16.28
C ALA A 197 22.04 -15.16 14.75
N GLY A 198 22.64 -14.20 14.03
CA GLY A 198 22.53 -14.06 12.58
C GLY A 198 21.50 -13.01 12.11
N ALA A 199 20.91 -12.23 13.03
CA ALA A 199 20.09 -11.08 12.64
C ALA A 199 20.95 -10.02 11.94
N MET A 200 20.33 -9.17 11.11
CA MET A 200 21.00 -8.05 10.47
C MET A 200 20.13 -6.81 10.64
N ILE A 201 20.34 -6.07 11.73
CA ILE A 201 19.52 -4.90 12.07
C ILE A 201 20.09 -3.57 11.56
N THR A 202 21.35 -3.57 11.12
CA THR A 202 21.98 -2.40 10.48
C THR A 202 22.64 -2.79 9.15
N ASN A 203 22.88 -1.80 8.28
CA ASN A 203 23.64 -2.02 7.04
C ASN A 203 25.13 -2.33 7.35
N PRO A 204 25.68 -3.48 6.92
CA PRO A 204 27.07 -3.84 7.21
C PRO A 204 28.10 -2.82 6.74
N LYS A 205 29.08 -2.51 7.60
CA LYS A 205 30.16 -1.54 7.34
C LYS A 205 31.40 -2.16 6.68
N ASP A 206 31.37 -3.46 6.41
CA ASP A 206 32.46 -4.26 5.82
C ASP A 206 32.50 -4.25 4.28
N GLY A 207 31.58 -3.51 3.64
CA GLY A 207 31.50 -3.40 2.19
C GLY A 207 30.71 -4.50 1.48
N ARG A 208 30.12 -5.46 2.22
CA ARG A 208 29.13 -6.39 1.65
C ARG A 208 27.94 -5.62 1.07
N LYS A 209 27.40 -6.11 -0.05
CA LYS A 209 26.14 -5.64 -0.64
C LYS A 209 25.02 -6.53 -0.14
N VAL A 210 24.04 -5.95 0.54
CA VAL A 210 22.89 -6.65 1.12
C VAL A 210 21.57 -6.10 0.58
N LEU A 211 20.52 -6.91 0.63
CA LEU A 211 19.15 -6.45 0.35
C LEU A 211 18.61 -5.73 1.61
N CYS A 212 18.55 -4.39 1.54
CA CYS A 212 18.21 -3.55 2.69
C CYS A 212 16.72 -3.43 3.01
N HIS A 213 15.83 -3.85 2.11
CA HIS A 213 14.39 -3.95 2.41
C HIS A 213 14.19 -4.84 3.63
N ALA A 214 13.36 -4.40 4.58
CA ALA A 214 13.07 -5.13 5.80
C ALA A 214 12.37 -6.45 5.46
N ASN A 215 12.63 -7.48 6.27
CA ASN A 215 11.80 -8.65 6.42
C ASN A 215 12.24 -9.48 7.64
N SER A 216 11.35 -10.36 8.05
CA SER A 216 11.48 -11.30 9.15
C SER A 216 11.55 -12.73 8.62
N TRP A 217 12.18 -13.61 9.40
CA TRP A 217 12.49 -14.99 9.01
C TRP A 217 12.25 -15.95 10.17
N THR A 218 11.82 -17.17 9.86
CA THR A 218 11.92 -18.35 10.71
C THR A 218 12.92 -19.32 10.09
N LEU A 219 13.80 -19.93 10.89
CA LEU A 219 14.74 -20.96 10.40
C LEU A 219 14.14 -22.37 10.46
N CYS A 220 12.82 -22.49 10.62
CA CYS A 220 12.04 -23.73 10.65
C CYS A 220 12.36 -24.72 11.80
N ASP A 221 13.35 -24.43 12.63
CA ASP A 221 13.71 -25.17 13.86
C ASP A 221 12.72 -24.98 15.02
N GLY A 222 11.78 -24.03 14.90
CA GLY A 222 10.77 -23.68 15.91
C GLY A 222 11.27 -22.83 17.07
N ASN A 223 12.49 -22.27 16.98
CA ASN A 223 13.10 -21.48 18.05
C ASN A 223 13.87 -20.24 17.53
N THR A 224 14.47 -20.31 16.35
CA THR A 224 15.26 -19.23 15.77
C THR A 224 14.41 -18.43 14.78
N TYR A 225 14.14 -17.19 15.16
CA TYR A 225 13.42 -16.19 14.36
C TYR A 225 14.32 -14.96 14.26
N LEU A 226 14.45 -14.32 13.10
CA LEU A 226 15.45 -13.29 12.83
C LEU A 226 14.87 -12.15 11.96
N ILE A 227 15.29 -10.92 12.19
CA ILE A 227 14.96 -9.74 11.37
C ILE A 227 16.19 -9.33 10.54
N LYS A 228 15.95 -8.97 9.28
CA LYS A 228 16.96 -8.45 8.33
C LYS A 228 16.50 -7.12 7.76
N MET A 229 16.99 -6.00 8.29
CA MET A 229 16.71 -4.64 7.79
C MET A 229 17.93 -3.73 7.90
N CYS A 230 18.00 -2.67 7.08
CA CYS A 230 19.06 -1.65 7.19
C CYS A 230 18.61 -0.43 8.01
N ALA A 231 18.18 -0.67 9.26
CA ALA A 231 17.60 0.37 10.11
C ALA A 231 18.58 1.50 10.46
N LYS A 232 18.02 2.68 10.77
CA LYS A 232 18.69 3.87 11.27
C LYS A 232 17.93 4.38 12.50
N VAL A 233 18.47 5.42 13.14
CA VAL A 233 17.81 6.12 14.24
C VAL A 233 16.83 7.13 13.64
N ALA A 234 15.64 6.65 13.27
CA ALA A 234 14.56 7.41 12.66
C ALA A 234 13.18 6.86 13.08
N PHE A 235 12.16 7.72 13.13
CA PHE A 235 10.80 7.33 13.53
C PHE A 235 10.16 6.35 12.53
N ALA A 236 10.43 6.51 11.22
CA ALA A 236 9.97 5.56 10.19
C ALA A 236 10.57 4.15 10.38
N ASP A 237 11.83 4.06 10.81
CA ASP A 237 12.45 2.77 11.12
C ASP A 237 11.89 2.18 12.43
N LEU A 238 11.56 3.00 13.44
CA LEU A 238 10.84 2.53 14.65
C LEU A 238 9.47 1.92 14.32
N ILE A 239 8.73 2.50 13.36
CA ILE A 239 7.45 1.97 12.85
C ILE A 239 7.69 0.61 12.17
N THR A 240 8.65 0.54 11.26
CA THR A 240 9.03 -0.71 10.56
C THR A 240 9.47 -1.80 11.54
N ILE A 241 10.22 -1.45 12.59
CA ILE A 241 10.65 -2.39 13.64
C ILE A 241 9.45 -3.02 14.36
N HIS A 242 8.43 -2.24 14.71
CA HIS A 242 7.20 -2.78 15.31
C HIS A 242 6.43 -3.68 14.35
N HIS A 243 6.37 -3.32 13.07
CA HIS A 243 5.77 -4.16 12.03
C HIS A 243 6.48 -5.52 11.92
N GLU A 244 7.81 -5.53 11.77
CA GLU A 244 8.63 -6.76 11.70
C GLU A 244 8.55 -7.62 12.97
N MET A 245 8.50 -6.98 14.15
CA MET A 245 8.34 -7.72 15.41
C MET A 245 6.92 -8.25 15.60
N GLY A 246 5.92 -7.67 14.93
CA GLY A 246 4.57 -8.25 14.78
C GLY A 246 4.61 -9.57 14.02
N HIS A 247 5.42 -9.64 12.96
CA HIS A 247 5.67 -10.90 12.25
C HIS A 247 6.37 -11.94 13.15
N ILE A 248 7.45 -11.55 13.83
CA ILE A 248 8.17 -12.45 14.76
C ILE A 248 7.25 -12.98 15.86
N GLN A 249 6.42 -12.14 16.49
CA GLN A 249 5.43 -12.62 17.47
C GLN A 249 4.56 -13.73 16.90
N TYR A 250 4.02 -13.53 15.70
CA TYR A 250 3.11 -14.52 15.15
C TYR A 250 3.86 -15.83 14.79
N TYR A 251 5.07 -15.74 14.25
CA TYR A 251 5.94 -16.91 14.04
C TYR A 251 6.14 -17.74 15.33
N MET A 252 6.18 -17.07 16.48
CA MET A 252 6.24 -17.72 17.79
C MET A 252 4.87 -18.26 18.25
N GLN A 253 3.77 -17.53 18.05
CA GLN A 253 2.43 -17.95 18.50
C GLN A 253 1.98 -19.27 17.85
N TYR A 254 2.14 -19.45 16.53
CA TYR A 254 1.74 -20.71 15.87
C TYR A 254 2.77 -21.85 15.95
N LYS A 255 3.92 -21.68 16.63
CA LYS A 255 5.02 -22.65 16.56
C LYS A 255 4.68 -24.06 17.05
N HIS A 256 3.63 -24.17 17.87
CA HIS A 256 3.08 -25.43 18.38
C HIS A 256 2.22 -26.19 17.36
N GLN A 257 1.80 -25.55 16.27
CA GLN A 257 1.04 -26.17 15.19
C GLN A 257 1.90 -27.17 14.39
N PRO A 258 1.27 -28.17 13.73
CA PRO A 258 1.89 -28.93 12.65
C PRO A 258 2.63 -28.02 11.67
N TYR A 259 3.77 -28.48 11.16
CA TYR A 259 4.66 -27.65 10.32
C TYR A 259 3.92 -26.92 9.18
N ILE A 260 3.01 -27.63 8.51
CA ILE A 260 2.24 -27.14 7.36
C ILE A 260 1.10 -26.17 7.73
N PHE A 261 0.97 -25.78 9.00
CA PHE A 261 0.05 -24.74 9.45
C PHE A 261 0.75 -23.51 10.02
N ARG A 262 2.08 -23.42 9.90
CA ARG A 262 2.90 -22.30 10.40
C ARG A 262 2.98 -21.17 9.38
N GLU A 263 1.80 -20.71 8.98
CA GLU A 263 1.53 -19.64 8.00
C GLU A 263 0.26 -18.89 8.45
N GLY A 264 -0.16 -17.85 7.74
CA GLY A 264 -1.35 -17.07 8.03
C GLY A 264 -2.67 -17.81 7.83
N ALA A 265 -3.72 -17.33 8.50
CA ALA A 265 -5.06 -17.87 8.32
C ALA A 265 -5.55 -17.74 6.86
N ASN A 266 -5.18 -16.63 6.21
CA ASN A 266 -5.02 -16.45 4.78
C ASN A 266 -3.88 -15.43 4.55
N PRO A 267 -3.49 -15.14 3.30
CA PRO A 267 -2.68 -13.99 2.96
C PRO A 267 -3.35 -12.61 3.22
N GLY A 268 -3.62 -12.15 4.46
CA GLY A 268 -4.13 -10.78 4.68
C GLY A 268 -3.93 -10.09 6.05
N PHE A 269 -3.80 -10.84 7.13
CA PHE A 269 -3.70 -10.30 8.49
C PHE A 269 -2.26 -9.95 8.94
N HIS A 270 -1.18 -10.66 8.54
CA HIS A 270 0.19 -10.52 9.11
C HIS A 270 0.70 -9.09 8.97
N GLU A 271 0.64 -8.56 7.74
CA GLU A 271 0.96 -7.18 7.43
C GLU A 271 0.07 -6.25 8.26
N ALA A 272 -1.24 -6.52 8.29
CA ALA A 272 -2.23 -5.78 9.09
C ALA A 272 -2.04 -5.90 10.62
N ILE A 273 -1.26 -6.85 11.12
CA ILE A 273 -0.97 -7.06 12.55
C ILE A 273 0.30 -6.32 12.94
N GLY A 274 1.33 -6.36 12.09
CA GLY A 274 2.44 -5.43 12.17
C GLY A 274 1.96 -3.98 12.13
N ASP A 275 1.07 -3.67 11.19
CA ASP A 275 0.50 -2.33 11.03
C ASP A 275 -0.49 -1.94 12.13
N ALA A 276 -1.42 -2.80 12.58
CA ALA A 276 -2.34 -2.46 13.68
C ALA A 276 -1.61 -2.16 15.00
N ILE A 277 -0.48 -2.85 15.22
CA ILE A 277 0.40 -2.59 16.36
C ILE A 277 1.16 -1.28 16.14
N ALA A 278 1.74 -1.05 14.95
CA ALA A 278 2.38 0.21 14.62
C ALA A 278 1.44 1.43 14.72
N LEU A 279 0.17 1.31 14.30
CA LEU A 279 -0.87 2.33 14.45
C LEU A 279 -1.09 2.73 15.92
N SER A 280 -0.99 1.77 16.85
CA SER A 280 -1.09 2.05 18.29
C SER A 280 0.14 2.79 18.82
N VAL A 281 1.33 2.41 18.33
CA VAL A 281 2.64 2.95 18.72
C VAL A 281 2.85 4.40 18.26
N ILE A 282 2.41 4.77 17.06
CA ILE A 282 2.55 6.14 16.54
C ILE A 282 1.65 7.18 17.22
N THR A 283 0.76 6.77 18.13
CA THR A 283 -0.14 7.71 18.82
C THR A 283 0.64 8.69 19.70
N PRO A 284 0.27 9.98 19.73
CA PRO A 284 0.91 10.97 20.60
C PRO A 284 0.93 10.55 22.08
N ASP A 285 -0.11 9.87 22.53
CA ASP A 285 -0.25 9.45 23.93
C ASP A 285 0.51 8.17 24.27
N HIS A 286 0.81 7.29 23.30
CA HIS A 286 1.81 6.25 23.50
C HIS A 286 3.22 6.86 23.61
N LEU A 287 3.59 7.74 22.68
CA LEU A 287 4.93 8.34 22.62
C LEU A 287 5.23 9.25 23.83
N LYS A 288 4.19 9.82 24.47
CA LYS A 288 4.29 10.46 25.80
C LYS A 288 4.60 9.47 26.92
N LYS A 289 3.90 8.33 26.97
CA LYS A 289 4.09 7.30 28.01
C LYS A 289 5.50 6.71 28.01
N ILE A 290 6.12 6.57 26.84
CA ILE A 290 7.52 6.14 26.68
C ILE A 290 8.54 7.31 26.64
N TYR A 291 8.13 8.51 27.06
CA TYR A 291 8.96 9.72 27.25
C TYR A 291 9.74 10.24 26.02
N ILE A 292 9.46 9.70 24.83
CA ILE A 292 9.98 10.18 23.53
C ILE A 292 9.34 11.51 23.17
N LEU A 293 8.02 11.66 23.35
CA LEU A 293 7.29 12.89 23.06
C LEU A 293 7.00 13.65 24.36
N ARG A 294 7.42 14.92 24.45
CA ARG A 294 7.23 15.77 25.65
C ARG A 294 6.56 17.07 25.26
N ASN A 295 5.65 17.55 26.11
CA ASN A 295 4.93 18.83 25.96
C ASN A 295 4.18 19.01 24.62
N TYR A 296 3.77 17.92 23.97
CA TYR A 296 2.95 17.95 22.75
C TYR A 296 1.46 17.91 23.09
N GLU A 297 0.73 18.96 22.73
CA GLU A 297 -0.73 19.03 22.84
C GLU A 297 -1.37 18.59 21.52
N VAL A 298 -2.38 17.71 21.62
CA VAL A 298 -3.13 17.25 20.45
C VAL A 298 -4.16 18.31 20.08
N SER A 299 -4.00 18.90 18.89
CA SER A 299 -4.96 19.87 18.34
C SER A 299 -5.73 19.25 17.18
N GLU A 300 -6.96 19.70 16.94
CA GLU A 300 -7.79 19.27 15.81
C GLU A 300 -7.05 19.40 14.47
N GLN A 301 -6.38 20.54 14.25
CA GLN A 301 -5.57 20.80 13.06
C GLN A 301 -4.36 19.85 12.96
N GLY A 302 -3.71 19.54 14.09
CA GLY A 302 -2.65 18.54 14.16
C GLY A 302 -3.15 17.12 13.84
N THR A 303 -4.35 16.78 14.30
CA THR A 303 -5.03 15.51 14.00
C THR A 303 -5.36 15.40 12.52
N ILE A 304 -5.87 16.47 11.87
CA ILE A 304 -6.10 16.47 10.41
C ILE A 304 -4.78 16.39 9.63
N ASN A 305 -3.70 17.04 10.08
CA ASN A 305 -2.37 16.87 9.47
C ASN A 305 -1.87 15.42 9.60
N ALA A 306 -2.09 14.76 10.75
CA ALA A 306 -1.70 13.37 10.98
C ALA A 306 -2.54 12.39 10.14
N LEU A 307 -3.87 12.56 10.10
CA LEU A 307 -4.76 11.76 9.27
C LEU A 307 -4.44 11.95 7.78
N MET A 308 -4.13 13.17 7.32
CA MET A 308 -3.66 13.39 5.95
C MET A 308 -2.39 12.58 5.66
N ALA A 309 -1.39 12.59 6.56
CA ALA A 309 -0.18 11.79 6.38
C ALA A 309 -0.49 10.27 6.32
N MET A 310 -1.36 9.78 7.21
CA MET A 310 -1.80 8.38 7.19
C MET A 310 -2.59 8.01 5.93
N ALA A 311 -3.42 8.91 5.40
CA ALA A 311 -4.16 8.69 4.16
C ALA A 311 -3.25 8.70 2.93
N MET A 312 -2.22 9.57 2.93
CA MET A 312 -1.17 9.58 1.89
C MET A 312 -0.32 8.30 1.88
N GLU A 313 -0.21 7.60 3.01
CA GLU A 313 0.48 6.31 3.09
C GLU A 313 -0.45 5.12 2.79
N LYS A 314 -1.62 5.06 3.44
CA LYS A 314 -2.49 3.87 3.48
C LYS A 314 -3.75 3.94 2.60
N VAL A 315 -4.23 5.12 2.21
CA VAL A 315 -5.43 5.26 1.36
C VAL A 315 -5.04 5.51 -0.10
N MET A 316 -3.94 6.23 -0.33
CA MET A 316 -3.40 6.43 -1.68
C MET A 316 -2.80 5.17 -2.30
N SER A 317 -2.39 4.18 -1.51
CA SER A 317 -1.88 2.90 -2.02
C SER A 317 -3.00 1.97 -2.50
N LEU A 318 -4.16 1.96 -1.83
CA LEU A 318 -5.24 0.99 -2.07
C LEU A 318 -5.61 0.75 -3.55
N PRO A 319 -5.77 1.78 -4.42
CA PRO A 319 -6.05 1.51 -5.83
C PRO A 319 -4.88 0.82 -6.55
N PHE A 320 -3.62 1.16 -6.23
CA PHE A 320 -2.44 0.46 -6.75
C PHE A 320 -2.41 -0.99 -6.24
N ASP A 321 -2.59 -1.18 -4.93
CA ASP A 321 -2.56 -2.48 -4.25
C ASP A 321 -3.62 -3.43 -4.86
N PHE A 322 -4.83 -2.91 -5.10
CA PHE A 322 -5.96 -3.59 -5.73
C PHE A 322 -5.72 -3.93 -7.21
N ILE A 323 -5.23 -2.98 -8.02
CA ILE A 323 -5.02 -3.25 -9.45
C ILE A 323 -3.83 -4.17 -9.72
N LEU A 324 -2.85 -4.22 -8.82
CA LEU A 324 -1.59 -4.94 -9.07
C LEU A 324 -1.83 -6.44 -9.24
N ASP A 325 -2.45 -7.09 -8.26
CA ASP A 325 -2.77 -8.51 -8.37
C ASP A 325 -3.94 -8.75 -9.33
N LYS A 326 -4.91 -7.83 -9.48
CA LYS A 326 -5.98 -7.93 -10.49
C LYS A 326 -5.44 -7.96 -11.93
N TRP A 327 -4.47 -7.10 -12.25
CA TRP A 327 -3.75 -7.10 -13.53
C TRP A 327 -2.96 -8.40 -13.73
N ARG A 328 -2.26 -8.88 -12.69
CA ARG A 328 -1.50 -10.14 -12.74
C ARG A 328 -2.41 -11.35 -12.98
N TRP A 329 -3.59 -11.38 -12.38
CA TRP A 329 -4.58 -12.44 -12.60
C TRP A 329 -5.11 -12.49 -14.05
N GLU A 330 -5.37 -11.34 -14.66
CA GLU A 330 -5.73 -11.25 -16.08
C GLU A 330 -4.59 -11.64 -17.02
N VAL A 331 -3.34 -11.37 -16.64
CA VAL A 331 -2.14 -11.81 -17.36
C VAL A 331 -1.97 -13.33 -17.27
N PHE A 332 -2.08 -13.91 -16.06
CA PHE A 332 -1.88 -15.35 -15.85
C PHE A 332 -2.98 -16.21 -16.47
N SER A 333 -4.24 -15.73 -16.47
CA SER A 333 -5.36 -16.38 -17.14
C SER A 333 -5.35 -16.22 -18.67
N GLY A 334 -4.43 -15.44 -19.23
CA GLY A 334 -4.37 -15.15 -20.66
C GLY A 334 -5.48 -14.22 -21.17
N ALA A 335 -6.31 -13.66 -20.28
CA ALA A 335 -7.36 -12.70 -20.62
C ALA A 335 -6.78 -11.41 -21.24
N VAL A 336 -5.53 -11.07 -20.90
CA VAL A 336 -4.79 -9.95 -21.50
C VAL A 336 -3.56 -10.52 -22.25
N PRO A 337 -3.51 -10.41 -23.59
CA PRO A 337 -2.39 -10.93 -24.37
C PRO A 337 -1.12 -10.11 -24.12
N GLU A 338 0.04 -10.75 -24.33
CA GLU A 338 1.38 -10.19 -24.06
C GLU A 338 1.59 -8.81 -24.68
N ASN A 339 1.13 -8.62 -25.93
CA ASN A 339 1.22 -7.35 -26.67
C ASN A 339 0.19 -6.28 -26.20
N LYS A 340 -0.47 -6.47 -25.06
CA LYS A 340 -1.38 -5.51 -24.41
C LYS A 340 -1.10 -5.34 -22.91
N TRP A 341 -0.10 -6.04 -22.37
CA TRP A 341 0.26 -6.02 -20.94
C TRP A 341 0.46 -4.60 -20.40
N ASN A 342 1.17 -3.74 -21.12
CA ASN A 342 1.48 -2.39 -20.65
C ASN A 342 0.31 -1.42 -20.87
N SER A 343 -0.42 -1.53 -21.97
CA SER A 343 -1.67 -0.79 -22.21
C SER A 343 -2.72 -1.08 -21.14
N ARG A 344 -2.93 -2.35 -20.76
CA ARG A 344 -3.88 -2.74 -19.72
C ARG A 344 -3.45 -2.26 -18.33
N TRP A 345 -2.16 -2.29 -18.03
CA TRP A 345 -1.61 -1.71 -16.81
C TRP A 345 -1.99 -0.23 -16.68
N TRP A 346 -1.73 0.57 -17.74
CA TRP A 346 -2.09 1.98 -17.73
C TRP A 346 -3.60 2.25 -17.81
N GLU A 347 -4.41 1.38 -18.43
CA GLU A 347 -5.87 1.44 -18.32
C GLU A 347 -6.32 1.36 -16.86
N TYR A 348 -5.74 0.44 -16.08
CA TYR A 348 -6.05 0.31 -14.65
C TYR A 348 -5.50 1.49 -13.81
N LYS A 349 -4.28 1.97 -14.07
CA LYS A 349 -3.76 3.20 -13.44
C LYS A 349 -4.64 4.43 -13.72
N MET A 350 -5.17 4.56 -14.93
CA MET A 350 -6.09 5.65 -15.30
C MET A 350 -7.50 5.45 -14.71
N LYS A 351 -8.01 4.22 -14.63
CA LYS A 351 -9.36 3.92 -14.14
C LYS A 351 -9.48 4.04 -12.62
N TYR A 352 -8.53 3.51 -11.85
CA TYR A 352 -8.65 3.35 -10.40
C TYR A 352 -7.77 4.35 -9.64
N GLU A 353 -6.46 4.39 -9.89
CA GLU A 353 -5.57 5.42 -9.29
C GLU A 353 -5.85 6.84 -9.84
N LYS A 354 -6.61 6.97 -10.94
CA LYS A 354 -6.89 8.23 -11.64
C LYS A 354 -5.61 8.99 -12.03
N ILE A 355 -4.60 8.28 -12.54
CA ILE A 355 -3.35 8.87 -13.02
C ILE A 355 -2.91 8.36 -14.39
N LYS A 356 -2.12 9.18 -15.09
CA LYS A 356 -1.67 8.96 -16.47
C LYS A 356 -0.13 8.94 -16.58
N PRO A 357 0.44 8.23 -17.57
CA PRO A 357 1.88 8.22 -17.76
C PRO A 357 2.36 9.61 -18.24
N PRO A 358 3.53 10.10 -17.78
CA PRO A 358 4.04 11.42 -18.15
C PRO A 358 4.59 11.50 -19.58
N VAL A 359 4.82 10.36 -20.21
CA VAL A 359 5.24 10.19 -21.61
C VAL A 359 4.44 9.06 -22.23
N LYS A 360 4.24 9.09 -23.56
CA LYS A 360 3.59 7.98 -24.27
C LYS A 360 4.41 6.69 -24.04
N ARG A 361 3.71 5.61 -23.69
CA ARG A 361 4.27 4.24 -23.56
C ARG A 361 3.91 3.40 -24.78
N SER A 362 4.61 2.29 -25.02
CA SER A 362 4.30 1.30 -26.06
C SER A 362 4.34 -0.13 -25.52
N ASP A 363 3.36 -0.97 -25.88
CA ASP A 363 3.39 -2.40 -25.60
C ASP A 363 4.58 -3.13 -26.27
N GLU A 364 5.22 -2.50 -27.27
CA GLU A 364 6.36 -3.07 -28.01
C GLU A 364 7.70 -2.91 -27.29
N THR A 365 7.82 -1.94 -26.37
CA THR A 365 9.12 -1.51 -25.81
C THR A 365 9.11 -1.21 -24.31
N ASP A 366 7.94 -1.15 -23.68
CA ASP A 366 7.78 -0.78 -22.28
C ASP A 366 7.04 -1.87 -21.50
N PHE A 367 7.58 -2.24 -20.33
CA PHE A 367 6.95 -3.14 -19.37
C PHE A 367 7.01 -2.52 -17.97
N ASP A 368 6.15 -1.53 -17.75
CA ASP A 368 6.08 -0.74 -16.52
C ASP A 368 5.73 -1.59 -15.27
N PRO A 369 4.89 -2.65 -15.33
CA PRO A 369 4.75 -3.59 -14.20
C PRO A 369 6.07 -4.22 -13.74
N GLY A 370 7.05 -4.35 -14.64
CA GLY A 370 8.37 -4.92 -14.34
C GLY A 370 9.24 -4.08 -13.40
N ILE A 371 8.88 -2.81 -13.14
CA ILE A 371 9.56 -1.99 -12.12
C ILE A 371 8.94 -2.13 -10.72
N ILE A 372 8.01 -3.08 -10.51
CA ILE A 372 7.46 -3.41 -9.19
C ILE A 372 8.15 -4.67 -8.64
N MET A 373 8.69 -4.58 -7.42
CA MET A 373 9.47 -5.67 -6.78
C MET A 373 8.70 -6.99 -6.76
N HIS A 374 7.44 -6.97 -6.31
CA HIS A 374 6.58 -8.15 -6.22
C HIS A 374 6.36 -8.83 -7.59
N VAL A 375 6.21 -8.05 -8.67
CA VAL A 375 6.13 -8.56 -10.05
C VAL A 375 7.46 -9.20 -10.46
N ALA A 376 8.58 -8.52 -10.22
CA ALA A 376 9.92 -8.99 -10.57
C ALA A 376 10.38 -10.24 -9.77
N ALA A 377 9.88 -10.41 -8.53
CA ALA A 377 10.15 -11.57 -7.68
C ALA A 377 9.14 -12.71 -7.86
N GLY A 378 7.95 -12.44 -8.42
CA GLY A 378 6.89 -13.43 -8.62
C GLY A 378 6.11 -13.79 -7.35
N VAL A 379 6.03 -12.87 -6.38
CA VAL A 379 5.36 -13.03 -5.07
C VAL A 379 4.00 -12.29 -5.10
N PRO A 380 2.90 -12.82 -4.53
CA PRO A 380 1.64 -12.07 -4.37
C PRO A 380 1.83 -10.79 -3.54
N TYR A 381 0.88 -9.86 -3.58
CA TYR A 381 1.02 -8.55 -2.93
C TYR A 381 0.32 -8.44 -1.55
N ILE A 382 -0.68 -9.29 -1.28
CA ILE A 382 -1.52 -9.23 -0.07
C ILE A 382 -1.21 -10.48 0.81
N SER A 383 -0.96 -10.31 2.13
CA SER A 383 -0.41 -11.31 3.11
C SER A 383 -0.78 -10.95 4.58
N ASP A 384 -0.74 -11.75 5.68
CA ASP A 384 -0.79 -13.21 6.01
C ASP A 384 -1.50 -13.51 7.41
N GLY A 385 -0.93 -13.98 8.54
CA GLY A 385 -1.40 -13.57 9.94
C GLY A 385 -2.36 -14.43 10.85
N LEU A 386 -2.69 -13.90 12.06
CA LEU A 386 -2.53 -14.47 13.45
C LEU A 386 -3.18 -15.79 13.97
N LYS A 387 -2.49 -16.28 15.03
CA LYS A 387 -2.63 -17.35 16.04
C LYS A 387 -3.14 -18.73 15.61
N LEU A 388 -4.18 -18.84 14.81
CA LEU A 388 -4.70 -20.15 14.39
C LEU A 388 -3.79 -20.84 13.38
N GLY A 389 -2.77 -20.16 12.85
CA GLY A 389 -2.05 -20.67 11.69
C GLY A 389 -2.95 -20.69 10.47
N CYS A 390 -2.49 -21.33 9.39
CA CYS A 390 -3.38 -21.79 8.34
C CYS A 390 -4.13 -23.08 8.74
N SER A 391 -4.44 -23.32 10.04
CA SER A 391 -5.16 -24.53 10.50
C SER A 391 -6.70 -24.43 10.40
N LYS A 392 -7.23 -23.20 10.30
CA LYS A 392 -8.66 -22.88 10.16
C LYS A 392 -8.91 -22.05 8.91
N HIS A 393 -10.18 -21.96 8.49
CA HIS A 393 -10.58 -21.02 7.46
C HIS A 393 -10.50 -19.58 8.01
N TRP A 394 -9.95 -18.64 7.24
CA TRP A 394 -9.64 -17.28 7.70
C TRP A 394 -10.84 -16.52 8.28
N SER A 395 -12.05 -16.77 7.80
CA SER A 395 -13.25 -16.11 8.33
C SER A 395 -13.65 -16.58 9.74
N GLU A 396 -13.17 -17.73 10.21
CA GLU A 396 -13.23 -18.10 11.63
C GLU A 396 -12.25 -17.26 12.46
N THR A 397 -11.02 -17.05 11.94
CA THR A 397 -10.02 -16.17 12.58
C THR A 397 -10.51 -14.72 12.63
N LEU A 398 -11.15 -14.24 11.57
CA LEU A 398 -11.74 -12.90 11.53
C LEU A 398 -12.89 -12.77 12.55
N GLU A 399 -13.76 -13.76 12.68
CA GLU A 399 -14.86 -13.76 13.67
C GLU A 399 -14.31 -13.69 15.10
N ILE A 400 -13.25 -14.44 15.39
CA ILE A 400 -12.59 -14.42 16.72
C ILE A 400 -11.92 -13.07 17.02
N MET A 401 -11.41 -12.36 16.00
CA MET A 401 -10.73 -11.07 16.18
C MET A 401 -11.66 -9.84 16.13
N THR A 402 -12.77 -9.92 15.39
CA THR A 402 -13.61 -8.75 15.03
C THR A 402 -15.11 -8.93 15.29
N GLY A 403 -15.57 -10.16 15.55
CA GLY A 403 -16.99 -10.51 15.56
C GLY A 403 -17.62 -10.71 14.17
N SER A 404 -16.88 -10.54 13.07
CA SER A 404 -17.37 -10.68 11.68
C SER A 404 -16.67 -11.80 10.90
N LYS A 405 -17.44 -12.54 10.07
CA LYS A 405 -16.89 -13.46 9.05
C LYS A 405 -16.55 -12.79 7.72
N LYS A 406 -16.90 -11.51 7.56
CA LYS A 406 -16.68 -10.73 6.33
C LYS A 406 -15.71 -9.59 6.58
N LEU A 407 -14.83 -9.36 5.62
CA LEU A 407 -14.10 -8.10 5.48
C LEU A 407 -15.10 -6.94 5.33
N SER A 408 -14.77 -5.78 5.87
CA SER A 408 -15.57 -4.56 5.80
C SER A 408 -14.65 -3.34 5.66
N ALA A 409 -15.06 -2.36 4.84
CA ALA A 409 -14.39 -1.07 4.75
C ALA A 409 -14.82 -0.09 5.86
N GLU A 410 -15.83 -0.43 6.67
CA GLU A 410 -16.38 0.43 7.72
C GLU A 410 -15.32 0.96 8.72
N PRO A 411 -14.38 0.15 9.25
CA PRO A 411 -13.40 0.66 10.22
C PRO A 411 -12.38 1.64 9.64
N ILE A 412 -12.00 1.49 8.36
CA ILE A 412 -11.09 2.45 7.69
C ILE A 412 -11.84 3.74 7.32
N LEU A 413 -13.12 3.65 6.96
CA LEU A 413 -13.98 4.82 6.75
C LEU A 413 -14.25 5.59 8.06
N GLU A 414 -14.45 4.90 9.19
CA GLU A 414 -14.57 5.51 10.52
C GLU A 414 -13.26 6.22 10.92
N TYR A 415 -12.11 5.54 10.82
CA TYR A 415 -10.81 6.11 11.17
C TYR A 415 -10.49 7.40 10.39
N PHE A 416 -10.85 7.46 9.11
CA PHE A 416 -10.64 8.64 8.26
C PHE A 416 -11.82 9.61 8.20
N GLU A 417 -12.93 9.38 8.92
CA GLU A 417 -14.13 10.23 8.83
C GLU A 417 -13.87 11.73 9.13
N PRO A 418 -13.03 12.12 10.11
CA PRO A 418 -12.68 13.53 10.33
C PRO A 418 -11.93 14.15 9.13
N LEU A 419 -11.04 13.38 8.50
CA LEU A 419 -10.33 13.81 7.29
C LEU A 419 -11.29 13.89 6.10
N TYR A 420 -12.21 12.94 5.95
CA TYR A 420 -13.22 12.96 4.89
C TYR A 420 -14.09 14.22 4.97
N LYS A 421 -14.58 14.55 6.16
CA LYS A 421 -15.33 15.79 6.44
C LYS A 421 -14.52 17.04 6.09
N PHE A 422 -13.23 17.08 6.45
CA PHE A 422 -12.32 18.16 6.08
C PHE A 422 -12.12 18.27 4.56
N LEU A 423 -11.82 17.16 3.87
CA LEU A 423 -11.53 17.11 2.44
C LEU A 423 -12.69 17.67 1.61
N LYS A 424 -13.93 17.25 1.89
CA LYS A 424 -15.13 17.76 1.20
C LYS A 424 -15.27 19.27 1.37
N ALA A 425 -15.26 19.75 2.61
CA ALA A 425 -15.42 21.16 2.92
C ALA A 425 -14.30 22.04 2.32
N GLU A 426 -13.09 21.50 2.16
CA GLU A 426 -11.96 22.20 1.53
C GLU A 426 -12.03 22.17 -0.01
N ASN A 427 -12.43 21.03 -0.60
CA ASN A 427 -12.63 20.87 -2.04
C ASN A 427 -13.79 21.75 -2.56
N GLU A 428 -14.88 21.87 -1.81
CA GLU A 428 -16.04 22.73 -2.15
C GLU A 428 -15.65 24.22 -2.25
N LYS A 429 -14.75 24.71 -1.38
CA LYS A 429 -14.21 26.08 -1.47
C LYS A 429 -13.49 26.31 -2.81
N TYR A 430 -12.68 25.34 -3.24
CA TYR A 430 -11.95 25.46 -4.50
C TYR A 430 -12.86 25.39 -5.73
N GLU A 431 -13.91 24.58 -5.72
CA GLU A 431 -14.94 24.63 -6.77
C GLU A 431 -15.62 26.00 -6.83
N TYR A 432 -15.95 26.61 -5.69
CA TYR A 432 -16.54 27.95 -5.65
C TYR A 432 -15.64 29.00 -6.32
N TYR A 433 -14.31 28.94 -6.11
CA TYR A 433 -13.35 29.84 -6.76
C TYR A 433 -13.09 29.52 -8.24
N LEU A 434 -13.32 28.27 -8.69
CA LEU A 434 -13.14 27.85 -10.09
C LEU A 434 -14.39 28.04 -10.97
N ARG A 435 -15.58 28.21 -10.37
CA ARG A 435 -16.79 28.58 -11.11
C ARG A 435 -16.61 29.92 -11.82
N PRO A 436 -17.02 30.07 -13.10
CA PRO A 436 -17.06 31.37 -13.76
C PRO A 436 -17.98 32.30 -12.96
N GLN A 437 -17.38 33.27 -12.26
CA GLN A 437 -18.14 34.28 -11.54
C GLN A 437 -19.02 35.03 -12.55
N PRO A 438 -20.31 35.27 -12.25
CA PRO A 438 -21.18 35.99 -13.17
C PRO A 438 -20.57 37.36 -13.43
N LYS A 439 -20.36 37.70 -14.72
CA LYS A 439 -19.83 39.02 -15.10
C LYS A 439 -20.73 40.08 -14.44
N PRO A 440 -20.16 41.08 -13.73
CA PRO A 440 -20.96 42.10 -13.06
C PRO A 440 -21.86 42.75 -14.11
N ASN A 441 -23.17 42.78 -13.82
CA ASN A 441 -24.15 43.21 -14.79
C ASN A 441 -23.90 44.69 -15.10
N ILE A 442 -23.73 45.06 -16.37
CA ILE A 442 -23.22 46.40 -16.74
C ILE A 442 -24.12 47.52 -16.20
N CYS A 443 -25.41 47.24 -16.04
CA CYS A 443 -26.41 48.11 -15.40
C CYS A 443 -26.03 48.53 -13.96
N ASP A 444 -25.43 47.65 -13.15
CA ASP A 444 -25.06 47.94 -11.75
C ASP A 444 -23.89 48.93 -11.63
N LEU A 445 -23.04 49.00 -12.67
CA LEU A 445 -21.95 49.95 -12.77
C LEU A 445 -22.44 51.31 -13.28
N GLU A 446 -23.29 51.35 -14.31
CA GLU A 446 -23.86 52.60 -14.81
C GLU A 446 -24.73 53.32 -13.77
N PHE A 447 -25.51 52.59 -12.96
CA PHE A 447 -26.38 53.20 -11.94
C PHE A 447 -25.58 53.89 -10.83
N LYS A 448 -24.44 53.31 -10.42
CA LYS A 448 -23.52 53.92 -9.45
C LYS A 448 -22.76 55.11 -10.05
N GLY A 449 -22.37 55.04 -11.33
CA GLY A 449 -21.74 56.16 -12.03
C GLY A 449 -22.66 57.39 -12.14
N ARG A 450 -23.90 57.22 -12.60
CA ARG A 450 -24.80 58.33 -12.94
C ARG A 450 -25.36 59.12 -11.77
N MET A 451 -25.32 58.62 -10.53
CA MET A 451 -25.67 59.44 -9.35
C MET A 451 -24.63 60.51 -9.01
N SER A 452 -23.40 60.43 -9.54
CA SER A 452 -22.35 61.45 -9.31
C SER A 452 -22.40 62.66 -10.26
N GLN A 453 -23.18 62.61 -11.35
CA GLN A 453 -23.15 63.62 -12.42
C GLN A 453 -24.55 64.07 -12.92
N ARG A 454 -25.53 64.22 -12.03
CA ARG A 454 -26.81 64.89 -12.35
C ARG A 454 -26.87 66.33 -11.85
N SER A 455 -26.20 67.22 -12.57
CA SER A 455 -26.56 68.64 -12.63
C SER A 455 -26.55 69.12 -14.10
N LYS A 456 -27.46 70.03 -14.46
CA LYS A 456 -27.64 70.64 -15.81
C LYS A 456 -28.21 69.74 -16.92
N ILE A 457 -29.54 69.59 -16.87
CA ILE A 457 -30.52 69.65 -17.99
C ILE A 457 -29.96 69.61 -19.42
N ARG A 458 -30.36 68.59 -20.19
CA ARG A 458 -31.06 68.75 -21.50
C ARG A 458 -31.86 67.49 -21.83
N ASN A 459 -32.84 67.62 -22.73
CA ASN A 459 -33.80 66.57 -23.07
C ASN A 459 -33.29 65.71 -24.23
N ASP A 460 -33.39 64.39 -24.08
CA ASP A 460 -33.47 63.42 -25.17
C ASP A 460 -34.33 62.22 -24.71
N PRO A 461 -35.06 61.54 -25.61
CA PRO A 461 -35.97 60.45 -25.26
C PRO A 461 -35.23 59.15 -24.89
N PRO A 462 -35.85 58.24 -24.10
CA PRO A 462 -35.20 57.02 -23.65
C PRO A 462 -35.08 55.99 -24.79
N PHE A 463 -33.85 55.58 -25.11
CA PHE A 463 -33.61 54.39 -25.92
C PHE A 463 -34.02 53.12 -25.14
N ALA A 464 -34.88 52.31 -25.76
CA ALA A 464 -35.40 51.09 -25.15
C ALA A 464 -34.34 49.98 -25.06
N CYS A 465 -34.33 49.24 -23.95
CA CYS A 465 -33.55 48.01 -23.83
C CYS A 465 -34.18 46.90 -24.67
N ILE A 466 -33.52 46.50 -25.74
CA ILE A 466 -33.86 45.26 -26.47
C ILE A 466 -33.14 44.10 -25.77
N GLN A 467 -33.89 43.29 -25.03
CA GLN A 467 -33.42 41.95 -24.69
C GLN A 467 -33.33 41.12 -25.97
N LYS A 468 -32.23 40.39 -26.15
CA LYS A 468 -32.20 39.19 -26.98
C LYS A 468 -32.23 37.97 -26.07
N HIS A 469 -33.05 37.00 -26.46
CA HIS A 469 -33.01 35.64 -25.94
C HIS A 469 -31.73 34.92 -26.42
#